data_AF-A0A4Q6C438-F1
#
_entry.id   AF-A0A4Q6C438-F1
#
_cell.length_a   1.000
_cell.length_b   1.000
_cell.length_c   1.000
_cell.angle_alpha   90.00
_cell.angle_beta   90.00
_cell.angle_gamma   90.00
#
_symmetry.space_group_name_H-M   'P 1'
#
loop_
_entity.id
_entity.type
_entity.pdbx_description
1 polymer ?
#
loop_
_entity_poly.entity_id
_entity_poly.type
_entity_poly.pdbx_seq_one_letter_code
_entity_poly.pdbx_strand_id
1 'polypeptide(L)'
;MMRIVSLIASSTEMVARLGALDELVGRSHECDFPPSVRALPELTHPSIMIEGASSRQIDEQIKSKLKDALSIYEVDRQALRAVAPDVILTQTQCEVCAVSLKDVEQA
;
A
#
# COMPACT_ATOMS: atom_id res chain seq x y z
N MET A 1 -13.52 -18.59 -8.04
CA MET A 1 -12.76 -17.35 -8.25
C MET A 1 -12.51 -16.77 -6.88
N MET A 2 -11.27 -16.39 -6.60
CA MET A 2 -10.89 -15.77 -5.34
C MET A 2 -11.15 -14.26 -5.40
N ARG A 3 -11.32 -13.63 -4.24
CA ARG A 3 -11.42 -12.18 -4.08
C ARG A 3 -10.10 -11.65 -3.53
N ILE A 4 -9.28 -11.09 -4.41
CA ILE A 4 -7.92 -10.67 -4.09
C ILE A 4 -7.92 -9.17 -3.77
N VAL A 5 -7.32 -8.80 -2.64
CA VAL A 5 -6.93 -7.42 -2.38
C VAL A 5 -5.41 -7.32 -2.49
N SER A 6 -4.91 -6.27 -3.14
CA SER A 6 -3.47 -6.01 -3.24
C SER A 6 -3.11 -4.64 -2.68
N LEU A 7 -2.31 -4.61 -1.61
CA LEU A 7 -1.95 -3.40 -0.89
C LEU A 7 -0.54 -2.89 -1.23
N ILE A 8 0.06 -3.40 -2.30
CA ILE A 8 1.35 -2.94 -2.83
C ILE A 8 1.37 -3.05 -4.35
N ALA A 9 1.95 -2.04 -5.01
CA ALA A 9 1.93 -1.91 -6.47
C ALA A 9 2.53 -3.15 -7.16
N SER A 10 3.67 -3.64 -6.68
CA SER A 10 4.33 -4.83 -7.24
C SER A 10 3.43 -6.07 -7.25
N SER A 11 2.69 -6.32 -6.17
CA SER A 11 1.75 -7.44 -6.10
C SER A 11 0.54 -7.23 -7.01
N THR A 12 0.07 -5.99 -7.17
CA THR A 12 -1.03 -5.67 -8.11
C THR A 12 -0.62 -6.03 -9.53
N GLU A 13 0.59 -5.64 -9.93
CA GLU A 13 1.13 -5.95 -11.25
C GLU A 13 1.35 -7.45 -11.46
N MET A 14 1.83 -8.17 -10.44
CA MET A 14 2.00 -9.64 -10.49
C MET A 14 0.66 -10.34 -10.72
N VAL A 15 -0.40 -9.95 -10.00
CA VAL A 15 -1.74 -10.51 -10.16
C VAL A 15 -2.26 -10.28 -11.59
N ALA A 16 -2.06 -9.07 -12.12
CA ALA A 16 -2.43 -8.76 -13.50
C ALA A 16 -1.68 -9.62 -14.52
N ARG A 17 -0.36 -9.79 -14.35
CA ARG A 17 0.50 -10.61 -15.24
C ARG A 17 0.20 -12.09 -15.17
N LEU A 18 -0.27 -12.59 -14.02
CA LEU A 18 -0.69 -13.98 -13.84
C LEU A 18 -2.10 -14.26 -14.40
N GLY A 19 -2.77 -13.27 -14.98
CA GLY A 19 -4.09 -13.43 -15.59
C GLY A 19 -5.25 -13.41 -14.58
N ALA A 20 -5.01 -12.96 -13.34
CA ALA A 20 -5.99 -12.90 -12.26
C ALA A 20 -6.47 -11.47 -11.98
N LEU A 21 -6.40 -10.59 -12.98
CA LEU A 21 -6.83 -9.18 -12.85
C LEU A 21 -8.32 -9.06 -12.47
N ASP A 22 -9.17 -9.91 -13.05
CA ASP A 22 -10.61 -9.94 -12.78
C ASP A 22 -10.96 -10.45 -11.36
N GLU A 23 -9.96 -10.99 -10.65
CA GLU A 23 -10.07 -11.44 -9.25
C GLU A 23 -9.71 -10.33 -8.25
N LEU A 24 -9.14 -9.20 -8.71
CA LEU A 24 -8.85 -8.05 -7.84
C LEU A 24 -10.13 -7.31 -7.47
N VAL A 25 -10.38 -7.16 -6.17
CA VAL A 25 -11.56 -6.48 -5.62
C VAL A 25 -11.22 -5.20 -4.85
N GLY A 26 -9.93 -4.89 -4.67
CA GLY A 26 -9.48 -3.66 -4.05
C GLY A 26 -7.96 -3.52 -4.03
N ARG A 27 -7.51 -2.28 -3.87
CA ARG A 27 -6.10 -1.89 -4.07
C ARG A 27 -5.61 -0.89 -3.02
N SER A 28 -4.30 -0.65 -2.92
CA SER A 28 -3.79 0.56 -2.23
C SER A 28 -4.06 1.81 -3.08
N HIS A 29 -4.08 3.00 -2.45
CA HIS A 29 -4.17 4.28 -3.16
C HIS A 29 -3.03 4.53 -4.16
N GLU A 30 -1.89 3.85 -4.00
CA GLU A 30 -0.71 4.02 -4.86
C GLU A 30 -0.68 3.03 -6.04
N CYS A 31 -1.51 1.99 -6.02
CA CYS A 31 -1.48 0.93 -7.04
C CYS A 31 -2.24 1.37 -8.30
N ASP A 32 -1.59 1.80 -9.37
CA ASP A 32 -2.27 2.45 -10.50
C ASP A 32 -2.07 1.78 -11.86
N PHE A 33 -1.38 0.63 -11.88
CA PHE A 33 -1.09 -0.16 -13.09
C PHE A 33 -1.52 -1.64 -12.96
N PRO A 34 -2.08 -2.25 -14.02
CA PRO A 34 -2.51 -1.62 -15.27
C PRO A 34 -3.63 -0.60 -15.06
N PRO A 35 -3.86 0.37 -15.97
CA PRO A 35 -4.80 1.48 -15.74
C PRO A 35 -6.21 1.06 -15.33
N SER A 36 -6.64 -0.15 -15.71
CA SER A 36 -7.93 -0.74 -15.32
C SER A 36 -8.09 -0.93 -13.80
N VAL A 37 -7.00 -1.10 -13.04
CA VAL A 37 -7.08 -1.21 -11.57
C VAL A 37 -7.55 0.09 -10.92
N ARG A 38 -7.51 1.23 -11.62
CA ARG A 38 -8.08 2.50 -11.15
C ARG A 38 -9.60 2.50 -10.97
N ALA A 39 -10.29 1.51 -11.54
CA ALA A 39 -11.70 1.29 -11.30
C ALA A 39 -11.99 0.59 -9.96
N LEU A 40 -10.97 0.01 -9.31
CA LEU A 40 -11.11 -0.69 -8.04
C LEU A 40 -11.05 0.27 -6.85
N PRO A 41 -11.75 -0.04 -5.74
CA PRO A 41 -11.72 0.78 -4.55
C PRO A 41 -10.31 0.85 -3.96
N GLU A 42 -9.92 2.05 -3.57
CA GLU A 42 -8.73 2.29 -2.75
C GLU A 42 -9.05 1.94 -1.30
N LEU A 43 -8.22 1.11 -0.69
CA LEU A 43 -8.41 0.56 0.65
C LEU A 43 -7.40 1.12 1.64
N THR A 44 -6.57 2.05 1.21
CA THR A 44 -5.59 2.73 2.07
C THR A 44 -5.53 4.21 1.75
N HIS A 45 -5.10 5.02 2.71
CA HIS A 45 -4.85 6.45 2.51
C HIS A 45 -3.60 6.90 3.28
N PRO A 46 -2.95 8.00 2.87
CA PRO A 46 -1.87 8.61 3.64
C PRO A 46 -2.36 9.03 5.02
N SER A 47 -1.58 8.73 6.06
CA SER A 47 -1.90 9.14 7.44
C SER A 47 -1.27 10.50 7.82
N ILE A 48 -0.57 11.13 6.87
CA ILE A 48 0.10 12.44 6.99
C ILE A 48 -0.52 13.45 6.02
N MET A 49 -0.41 14.75 6.34
CA MET A 49 -0.84 15.81 5.45
C MET A 49 0.24 16.10 4.40
N ILE A 50 -0.07 15.79 3.14
CA ILE A 50 0.82 16.01 2.00
C ILE A 50 0.44 17.31 1.27
N GLU A 51 -0.85 17.56 1.09
CA GLU A 51 -1.33 18.70 0.33
C GLU A 51 -1.01 20.02 1.03
N GLY A 52 -0.39 20.96 0.32
CA GLY A 52 0.04 22.25 0.87
C GLY A 52 1.19 22.20 1.88
N ALA A 53 1.70 21.00 2.23
CA ALA A 53 2.86 20.85 3.09
C ALA A 53 4.15 21.02 2.30
N SER A 54 5.08 21.81 2.84
CA SER A 54 6.45 21.83 2.33
C SER A 54 7.14 20.49 2.62
N SER A 55 8.17 20.15 1.85
CA SER A 55 8.93 18.91 2.05
C SER A 55 9.49 18.76 3.48
N ARG A 56 9.87 19.88 4.11
CA ARG A 56 10.31 19.88 5.52
C ARG A 56 9.19 19.47 6.48
N GLN A 57 7.98 19.98 6.24
CA GLN A 57 6.83 19.63 7.07
C GLN A 57 6.41 18.17 6.84
N ILE A 58 6.56 17.63 5.63
CA ILE A 58 6.32 16.20 5.36
C ILE A 58 7.36 15.34 6.11
N ASP A 59 8.64 15.70 6.04
CA ASP A 59 9.72 15.00 6.76
C ASP A 59 9.51 15.02 8.29
N GLU A 60 9.15 16.17 8.86
CA GLU A 60 8.85 16.30 10.29
C GLU A 60 7.65 15.42 10.70
N GLN A 61 6.61 15.36 9.88
CA GLN A 61 5.45 14.48 10.11
C GLN A 61 5.82 13.00 10.03
N ILE A 62 6.57 12.58 9.02
CA ILE A 62 7.04 11.20 8.86
C ILE A 62 7.90 10.80 10.06
N LYS A 63 8.88 11.62 10.43
CA LYS A 63 9.75 11.37 11.60
C LYS A 63 8.94 11.29 12.89
N SER A 64 7.90 12.09 13.05
CA SER A 64 7.01 12.00 14.22
C SER A 64 6.30 10.65 14.26
N LYS A 65 5.70 10.20 13.15
CA LYS A 65 4.97 8.92 13.12
C LYS A 65 5.87 7.71 13.32
N LEU A 66 7.09 7.75 12.79
CA LEU A 66 8.06 6.67 12.95
C LEU A 66 8.54 6.51 14.40
N LYS A 67 8.64 7.60 15.17
CA LYS A 67 8.97 7.53 16.61
C LYS A 67 7.93 6.72 17.39
N ASP A 68 6.69 6.76 16.95
CA ASP A 68 5.57 6.05 17.57
C ASP A 68 5.34 4.66 16.95
N ALA A 69 6.24 4.20 16.08
CA ALA A 69 6.11 2.97 15.28
C ALA A 69 4.78 2.90 14.50
N LEU A 70 4.23 4.06 14.12
CA LEU A 70 2.98 4.17 13.38
C LEU A 70 3.25 4.15 11.88
N SER A 71 2.41 3.39 11.16
CA SER A 71 2.42 3.38 9.70
C SER A 71 2.09 4.76 9.12
N ILE A 72 2.81 5.16 8.07
CA ILE A 72 2.51 6.38 7.27
C ILE A 72 1.28 6.20 6.36
N TYR A 73 0.74 4.99 6.31
CA TYR A 73 -0.49 4.64 5.60
C TYR A 73 -1.49 4.02 6.56
N GLU A 74 -2.76 4.34 6.38
CA GLU A 74 -3.87 3.74 7.11
C GLU A 74 -4.66 2.83 6.18
N VAL A 75 -5.17 1.72 6.72
CA VAL A 75 -6.07 0.82 6.01
C VAL A 75 -7.51 1.21 6.35
N ASP A 76 -8.34 1.46 5.35
CA ASP A 76 -9.78 1.62 5.52
C ASP A 76 -10.40 0.27 5.86
N ARG A 77 -10.61 0.04 7.15
CA ARG A 77 -11.17 -1.20 7.68
C ARG A 77 -12.62 -1.42 7.25
N GLN A 78 -13.38 -0.35 7.01
CA GLN A 78 -14.76 -0.46 6.57
C GLN A 78 -14.82 -0.87 5.11
N ALA A 79 -14.05 -0.20 4.24
CA ALA A 79 -13.94 -0.55 2.83
C ALA A 79 -13.37 -1.97 2.64
N LEU A 80 -12.33 -2.33 3.39
CA LEU A 80 -11.75 -3.68 3.34
C LEU A 80 -12.76 -4.77 3.73
N ARG A 81 -13.58 -4.54 4.76
CA ARG A 81 -14.67 -5.47 5.13
C ARG A 81 -15.75 -5.55 4.07
N ALA A 82 -16.10 -4.41 3.45
CA ALA A 82 -17.14 -4.36 2.42
C ALA A 82 -16.75 -5.15 1.16
N VAL A 83 -15.46 -5.18 0.80
CA VAL A 83 -14.97 -5.97 -0.34
C VAL A 83 -14.68 -7.42 0.01
N ALA A 84 -14.87 -7.85 1.26
CA ALA A 84 -14.84 -9.26 1.69
C ALA A 84 -13.78 -10.13 0.97
N PRO A 85 -12.47 -9.85 1.11
CA PRO A 85 -11.43 -10.56 0.38
C PRO A 85 -11.20 -11.97 0.92
N ASP A 86 -10.89 -12.90 0.04
CA ASP A 86 -10.41 -14.24 0.38
C ASP A 86 -8.90 -14.23 0.63
N VAL A 87 -8.16 -13.36 -0.09
CA VAL A 87 -6.70 -13.24 -0.03
C VAL A 87 -6.30 -11.76 -0.02
N ILE A 88 -5.38 -11.40 0.88
CA ILE A 88 -4.77 -10.07 0.93
C ILE A 88 -3.27 -10.21 0.63
N LEU A 89 -2.82 -9.58 -0.45
CA LEU A 89 -1.42 -9.45 -0.82
C LEU A 89 -0.88 -8.14 -0.27
N THR A 90 0.18 -8.22 0.52
CA THR A 90 0.88 -7.07 1.08
C THR A 90 2.36 -7.39 1.20
N GLN A 91 3.16 -6.39 1.53
CA GLN A 91 4.56 -6.57 1.86
C GLN A 91 4.80 -6.22 3.33
N THR A 92 5.70 -6.98 3.95
CA THR A 92 6.13 -6.71 5.32
C THR A 92 7.18 -5.60 5.39
N GLN A 93 7.89 -5.28 4.29
CA GLN A 93 9.08 -4.44 4.38
C GLN A 93 8.81 -2.95 4.07
N CYS A 94 8.77 -2.15 5.13
CA CYS A 94 8.90 -0.70 5.11
C CYS A 94 9.56 -0.25 6.43
N GLU A 95 10.69 0.45 6.34
CA GLU A 95 11.37 1.13 7.46
C GLU A 95 12.09 2.44 7.02
N VAL A 96 11.99 2.95 5.79
CA VAL A 96 10.87 3.70 5.19
C VAL A 96 11.11 3.60 3.67
N CYS A 97 10.93 2.47 3.01
CA CYS A 97 9.78 2.13 2.16
C CYS A 97 10.03 0.77 1.47
N ALA A 98 11.13 0.11 1.83
CA ALA A 98 11.64 -1.15 1.31
C ALA A 98 12.99 -1.38 2.01
N VAL A 99 13.61 -2.54 1.77
CA VAL A 99 14.83 -3.05 2.40
C VAL A 99 15.68 -1.95 3.06
N SER A 100 15.76 -1.96 4.40
CA SER A 100 16.95 -1.43 5.06
C SER A 100 18.09 -2.38 4.70
N LEU A 101 18.69 -2.07 3.58
CA LEU A 101 19.81 -2.81 3.04
C LEU A 101 21.02 -2.78 3.99
N LYS A 102 20.96 -1.98 5.07
CA LYS A 102 21.92 -1.98 6.18
C LYS A 102 22.37 -3.39 6.55
N ASP A 103 21.43 -4.31 6.47
CA ASP A 103 21.58 -5.70 6.86
C ASP A 103 21.89 -6.61 5.68
N VAL A 104 21.56 -6.18 4.47
CA VAL A 104 22.03 -6.85 3.26
C VAL A 104 23.53 -6.64 3.08
N GLU A 105 24.13 -5.62 3.69
CA GLU A 105 25.53 -5.20 3.48
C GLU A 105 26.45 -5.33 4.70
N GLN A 106 25.98 -5.95 5.77
CA GLN A 106 26.94 -6.65 6.62
C GLN A 106 27.27 -8.04 6.09
N ALA A 107 26.79 -8.35 4.88
CA ALA A 107 27.12 -9.53 4.10
C ALA A 107 28.34 -9.29 3.20
#